data_AF-A0A946XKY8-F1
#
_entry.id   AF-A0A946XKY8-F1
#
_cell.length_a   1.000
_cell.length_b   1.000
_cell.length_c   1.000
_cell.angle_alpha   90.00
_cell.angle_beta   90.00
_cell.angle_gamma   90.00
#
_symmetry.space_group_name_H-M   'P 1'
#
loop_
_entity.id
_entity.type
_entity.pdbx_description
1 polymer ?
#
loop_
_entity_poly.entity_id
_entity_poly.type
_entity_poly.pdbx_seq_one_letter_code
_entity_poly.pdbx_strand_id
1 'polypeptide(L)'
;MRFLILLIVSILLIHSSPAQAQRPGGPPPEAFEVCKGKAANGACSFQAPHGTIRGTCLSISQGLVCAPGQRPGQSFGQRPSGGNRPNRNIGKVQDDRFDIKQSGNRRSQPTSTRPAGKDTGAPDNKLLGSTYKVADTGQSACYDASSNPKMWNCPKPGGEFYGQDAQYSNNPPRYTDNRNDTISDLVTGLTWQKTFQSNVAWSNAPALATRATTGGHTDWRVPTIKELYSLMNFNGATGRAPPTQSEPPSDAVPYINTRYFSFEYPSSSGGRFIDAQYITSTAYKGNAMGNAAFFGVNFADGRIKGYPQRGRRNGQGWYLRLVRGNPNYGRNNFRDDGNGAVTDQATELTWMQADSGHSELRSLLKKSQYSDGRMNWSEALAYCENLSHAGSGNWRLPNAKELQSLLDYSRSPQSTGSAALNPLFQATRFTDEAGKPNYPGYWSSTTHLDGRDPGDHAVVVFFGEALGAPSFGPPGRGNQGGSIIDVHGAG
;
A
#
# COMPACT_ATOMS: atom_id res chain seq x y z
N MET A 1 -50.83 -42.64 40.68
CA MET A 1 -50.01 -41.80 41.58
C MET A 1 -50.11 -40.37 41.09
N ARG A 2 -50.50 -39.46 41.99
CA ARG A 2 -50.82 -38.05 41.72
C ARG A 2 -49.54 -37.26 41.47
N PHE A 3 -49.48 -36.48 40.38
CA PHE A 3 -48.48 -35.42 40.22
C PHE A 3 -48.93 -34.20 41.03
N LEU A 4 -48.11 -33.82 42.02
CA LEU A 4 -48.30 -32.67 42.88
C LEU A 4 -47.61 -31.46 42.25
N ILE A 5 -48.38 -30.39 42.06
CA ILE A 5 -47.94 -29.05 41.65
C ILE A 5 -47.23 -28.41 42.85
N LEU A 6 -46.02 -27.88 42.65
CA LEU A 6 -45.40 -26.94 43.60
C LEU A 6 -44.97 -25.67 42.85
N LEU A 7 -45.66 -24.57 43.14
CA LEU A 7 -45.23 -23.21 42.84
C LEU A 7 -43.99 -22.88 43.68
N ILE A 8 -42.95 -22.33 43.04
CA ILE A 8 -41.93 -21.53 43.73
C ILE A 8 -41.90 -20.16 43.05
N VAL A 9 -42.27 -19.16 43.84
CA VAL A 9 -42.13 -17.72 43.56
C VAL A 9 -40.66 -17.36 43.75
N SER A 10 -40.00 -16.87 42.69
CA SER A 10 -38.66 -16.28 42.79
C SER A 10 -38.73 -14.78 42.54
N ILE A 11 -38.29 -14.06 43.57
CA ILE A 11 -38.20 -12.61 43.69
C ILE A 11 -37.18 -12.06 42.68
N LEU A 12 -37.59 -11.09 41.87
CA LEU A 12 -36.70 -10.29 41.02
C LEU A 12 -35.82 -9.39 41.89
N LEU A 13 -34.51 -9.63 41.87
CA LEU A 13 -33.49 -8.64 42.23
C LEU A 13 -32.79 -8.20 40.94
N ILE A 14 -33.16 -7.00 40.45
CA ILE A 14 -32.53 -6.36 39.30
C ILE A 14 -31.13 -5.87 39.73
N HIS A 15 -30.09 -6.57 39.30
CA HIS A 15 -28.73 -6.03 39.25
C HIS A 15 -28.47 -5.53 37.83
N SER A 16 -28.37 -4.21 37.68
CA SER A 16 -27.97 -3.55 36.44
C SER A 16 -26.46 -3.71 36.22
N SER A 17 -26.08 -4.54 35.25
CA SER A 17 -24.72 -4.58 34.70
C SER A 17 -24.49 -3.39 33.76
N PRO A 18 -23.29 -2.80 33.71
CA PRO A 18 -23.00 -1.70 32.80
C PRO A 18 -22.96 -2.21 31.35
N ALA A 19 -23.67 -1.51 30.47
CA ALA A 19 -23.76 -1.83 29.06
C ALA A 19 -22.39 -1.77 28.37
N GLN A 20 -22.05 -2.86 27.70
CA GLN A 20 -20.94 -3.00 26.76
C GLN A 20 -21.09 -1.96 25.65
N ALA A 21 -20.16 -1.01 25.55
CA ALA A 21 -20.15 0.00 24.49
C ALA A 21 -19.85 -0.66 23.13
N GLN A 22 -20.89 -0.85 22.31
CA GLN A 22 -20.77 -1.06 20.88
C GLN A 22 -20.10 0.17 20.26
N ARG A 23 -19.03 -0.01 19.48
CA ARG A 23 -18.45 1.05 18.64
C ARG A 23 -18.83 0.84 17.17
N PRO A 24 -19.85 1.52 16.63
CA PRO A 24 -20.01 1.68 15.19
C PRO A 24 -19.22 2.92 14.74
N GLY A 25 -18.55 2.84 13.58
CA GLY A 25 -17.71 3.90 13.00
C GLY A 25 -18.48 5.13 12.48
N GLY A 26 -19.36 5.71 13.29
CA GLY A 26 -20.09 6.96 13.03
C GLY A 26 -19.83 8.01 14.12
N PRO A 27 -20.34 9.25 13.95
CA PRO A 27 -20.33 10.26 15.00
C PRO A 27 -21.01 9.73 16.27
N PRO A 28 -20.53 10.09 17.46
CA PRO A 28 -21.12 9.62 18.70
C PRO A 28 -22.57 10.14 18.83
N PRO A 29 -23.52 9.41 19.45
CA PRO A 29 -24.93 9.81 19.54
C PRO A 29 -25.14 11.22 20.10
N GLU A 30 -24.28 11.64 21.02
CA GLU A 30 -24.25 12.97 21.64
C GLU A 30 -24.07 14.09 20.60
N ALA A 31 -23.37 13.82 19.49
CA ALA A 31 -23.17 14.78 18.41
C ALA A 31 -24.47 15.05 17.62
N PHE A 32 -25.41 14.10 17.57
CA PHE A 32 -26.72 14.27 16.94
C PHE A 32 -27.70 14.97 17.88
N GLU A 33 -27.73 14.56 19.15
CA GLU A 33 -28.68 15.10 20.13
C GLU A 33 -28.50 16.61 20.35
N VAL A 34 -27.26 17.14 20.35
CA VAL A 34 -27.03 18.60 20.50
C VAL A 34 -27.45 19.44 19.28
N CYS A 35 -27.80 18.80 18.17
CA CYS A 35 -28.29 19.42 16.95
C CYS A 35 -29.79 19.17 16.70
N LYS A 36 -30.45 18.41 17.57
CA LYS A 36 -31.90 18.17 17.51
C LYS A 36 -32.67 19.46 17.75
N GLY A 37 -33.57 19.81 16.84
CA GLY A 37 -34.36 21.05 16.91
C GLY A 37 -33.59 22.33 16.56
N LYS A 38 -32.32 22.23 16.15
CA LYS A 38 -31.55 23.37 15.63
C LYS A 38 -31.66 23.48 14.11
N ALA A 39 -31.51 24.69 13.58
CA ALA A 39 -31.34 24.89 12.15
C ALA A 39 -29.95 24.40 11.69
N ALA A 40 -29.84 24.03 10.41
CA ALA A 40 -28.55 23.80 9.77
C ALA A 40 -27.64 25.03 9.95
N ASN A 41 -26.35 24.80 10.20
CA ASN A 41 -25.33 25.79 10.58
C ASN A 41 -25.49 26.42 11.98
N GLY A 42 -26.46 26.00 12.79
CA GLY A 42 -26.56 26.41 14.19
C GLY A 42 -25.35 25.97 15.01
N ALA A 43 -24.89 26.81 15.94
CA ALA A 43 -23.77 26.47 16.81
C ALA A 43 -24.11 25.29 17.75
N CYS A 44 -23.15 24.41 17.98
CA CYS A 44 -23.31 23.24 18.83
C CYS A 44 -22.04 22.97 19.66
N SER A 45 -22.22 22.35 20.83
CA SER A 45 -21.12 21.89 21.67
C SER A 45 -21.56 20.71 22.52
N PHE A 46 -20.69 19.72 22.70
CA PHE A 46 -20.91 18.56 23.57
C PHE A 46 -19.60 18.10 24.21
N GLN A 47 -19.69 17.34 25.31
CA GLN A 47 -18.52 16.71 25.94
C GLN A 47 -18.23 15.36 25.30
N ALA A 48 -17.00 15.17 24.82
CA ALA A 48 -16.48 13.88 24.40
C ALA A 48 -15.47 13.35 25.45
N PRO A 49 -15.15 12.04 25.46
CA PRO A 49 -14.17 11.45 26.38
C PRO A 49 -12.77 12.10 26.37
N HIS A 50 -12.46 12.88 25.32
CA HIS A 50 -11.17 13.56 25.15
C HIS A 50 -11.30 15.10 25.17
N GLY A 51 -12.43 15.64 25.63
CA GLY A 51 -12.66 17.07 25.82
C GLY A 51 -13.92 17.61 25.15
N THR A 52 -14.17 18.92 25.32
CA THR A 52 -15.35 19.59 24.76
C THR A 52 -15.18 19.86 23.27
N ILE A 53 -16.11 19.35 22.47
CA ILE A 53 -16.18 19.64 21.03
C ILE A 53 -17.12 20.84 20.84
N ARG A 54 -16.71 21.81 20.02
CA ARG A 54 -17.49 22.99 19.61
C ARG A 54 -17.53 23.06 18.09
N GLY A 55 -18.69 23.32 17.51
CA GLY A 55 -18.90 23.21 16.07
C GLY A 55 -20.20 23.81 15.57
N THR A 56 -20.60 23.40 14.37
CA THR A 56 -21.89 23.74 13.74
C THR A 56 -22.65 22.49 13.34
N CYS A 57 -23.98 22.56 13.34
CA CYS A 57 -24.84 21.47 12.91
C CYS A 57 -24.82 21.32 11.39
N LEU A 58 -24.26 20.23 10.88
CA LEU A 58 -24.21 19.89 9.45
C LEU A 58 -25.25 18.82 9.12
N SER A 59 -25.85 18.92 7.94
CA SER A 59 -26.83 17.93 7.46
C SER A 59 -26.12 16.77 6.79
N ILE A 60 -26.35 15.56 7.30
CA ILE A 60 -25.91 14.30 6.69
C ILE A 60 -27.11 13.38 6.45
N SER A 61 -26.91 12.25 5.78
CA SER A 61 -27.97 11.26 5.48
C SER A 61 -28.68 10.71 6.73
N GLN A 62 -28.06 10.82 7.90
CA GLN A 62 -28.58 10.37 9.20
C GLN A 62 -29.24 11.49 10.04
N GLY A 63 -29.29 12.73 9.54
CA GLY A 63 -29.83 13.91 10.24
C GLY A 63 -28.80 15.02 10.47
N LEU A 64 -29.14 16.01 11.31
CA LEU A 64 -28.19 17.07 11.69
C LEU A 64 -27.21 16.56 12.75
N VAL A 65 -25.91 16.77 12.52
CA VAL A 65 -24.83 16.36 13.43
C VAL A 65 -23.88 17.51 13.73
N CYS A 66 -23.42 17.60 14.98
CA CYS A 66 -22.47 18.61 15.41
C CYS A 66 -21.07 18.29 14.88
N ALA A 67 -20.56 19.12 13.97
CA ALA A 67 -19.24 18.98 13.40
C ALA A 67 -18.34 20.18 13.80
N PRO A 68 -17.12 19.95 14.32
CA PRO A 68 -16.21 21.03 14.71
C PRO A 68 -15.88 21.94 13.52
N GLY A 69 -16.03 23.25 13.72
CA GLY A 69 -16.16 24.22 12.64
C GLY A 69 -14.86 24.59 11.93
N GLN A 70 -14.92 24.61 10.59
CA GLN A 70 -14.19 25.56 9.76
C GLN A 70 -14.84 26.96 9.87
N ARG A 71 -14.05 28.03 9.67
CA ARG A 71 -14.49 29.43 9.81
C ARG A 71 -15.62 29.78 8.82
N PRO A 72 -16.65 30.57 9.21
CA PRO A 72 -17.72 31.00 8.28
C PRO A 72 -17.20 32.03 7.28
N GLY A 73 -17.42 31.84 5.97
CA GLY A 73 -17.16 32.90 4.97
C GLY A 73 -16.87 32.53 3.51
N GLN A 74 -17.06 31.29 3.02
CA GLN A 74 -16.96 31.01 1.58
C GLN A 74 -18.25 30.41 1.04
N SER A 75 -19.08 31.28 0.46
CA SER A 75 -20.18 30.90 -0.43
C SER A 75 -19.64 30.61 -1.82
N PHE A 76 -20.11 29.53 -2.42
CA PHE A 76 -20.06 29.33 -3.87
C PHE A 76 -20.81 30.49 -4.54
N GLY A 77 -20.09 31.24 -5.38
CA GLY A 77 -20.60 32.35 -6.15
C GLY A 77 -20.12 32.22 -7.60
N GLN A 78 -21.09 32.24 -8.51
CA GLN A 78 -20.95 32.19 -9.95
C GLN A 78 -19.84 33.14 -10.47
N ARG A 79 -19.03 32.68 -11.43
CA ARG A 79 -18.10 33.55 -12.17
C ARG A 79 -18.85 34.33 -13.25
N PRO A 80 -18.73 35.68 -13.30
CA PRO A 80 -19.02 36.45 -14.48
C PRO A 80 -17.86 36.42 -15.48
N SER A 81 -18.23 36.68 -16.71
CA SER A 81 -17.46 36.76 -17.95
C SER A 81 -16.45 37.92 -17.99
N GLY A 82 -15.33 37.68 -18.69
CA GLY A 82 -14.61 38.69 -19.48
C GLY A 82 -13.57 39.57 -18.79
N GLY A 83 -12.32 39.51 -19.27
CA GLY A 83 -11.29 40.50 -18.94
C GLY A 83 -9.92 40.12 -19.50
N ASN A 84 -9.43 40.91 -20.46
CA ASN A 84 -8.32 40.62 -21.37
C ASN A 84 -7.01 41.30 -20.89
N ARG A 85 -5.86 40.64 -21.14
CA ARG A 85 -4.48 41.18 -21.36
C ARG A 85 -3.64 41.73 -20.16
N PRO A 86 -2.29 41.89 -20.30
CA PRO A 86 -1.32 41.24 -21.21
C PRO A 86 0.02 40.79 -20.58
N ASN A 87 0.66 39.93 -21.36
CA ASN A 87 2.07 39.55 -21.51
C ASN A 87 3.17 40.52 -20.99
N ARG A 88 4.19 39.98 -20.30
CA ARG A 88 5.53 40.59 -20.16
C ARG A 88 6.62 39.54 -20.41
N ASN A 89 7.31 39.73 -21.54
CA ASN A 89 8.64 39.19 -21.85
C ASN A 89 9.71 39.88 -21.00
N ILE A 90 10.57 39.10 -20.33
CA ILE A 90 11.99 39.36 -20.01
C ILE A 90 12.58 37.97 -19.73
N GLY A 91 13.71 37.47 -20.22
CA GLY A 91 14.86 37.99 -20.93
C GLY A 91 15.98 36.96 -20.67
N LYS A 92 16.70 36.54 -21.72
CA LYS A 92 17.82 35.59 -21.67
C LYS A 92 18.98 36.12 -20.82
N VAL A 93 19.59 35.26 -20.01
CA VAL A 93 21.00 35.35 -19.54
C VAL A 93 21.48 33.89 -19.46
N GLN A 94 22.14 33.37 -20.49
CA GLN A 94 23.57 33.43 -20.80
C GLN A 94 24.45 32.65 -19.80
N ASP A 95 24.97 31.58 -20.39
CA ASP A 95 25.85 30.50 -19.96
C ASP A 95 27.24 31.00 -19.58
N ASP A 96 27.68 30.72 -18.34
CA ASP A 96 29.08 30.85 -17.94
C ASP A 96 29.60 29.48 -17.48
N ARG A 97 30.47 28.95 -18.34
CA ARG A 97 31.28 27.74 -18.16
C ARG A 97 32.33 28.00 -17.10
N PHE A 98 32.45 27.10 -16.12
CA PHE A 98 33.61 27.02 -15.23
C PHE A 98 34.36 25.71 -15.44
N ASP A 99 35.59 25.84 -15.93
CA ASP A 99 36.61 24.80 -16.10
C ASP A 99 37.02 24.19 -14.76
N ILE A 100 37.05 22.86 -14.68
CA ILE A 100 37.65 22.09 -13.59
C ILE A 100 39.04 21.62 -14.03
N LYS A 101 40.10 22.18 -13.43
CA LYS A 101 41.45 21.59 -13.47
C LYS A 101 41.66 20.62 -12.32
N GLN A 102 42.14 19.44 -12.66
CA GLN A 102 42.63 18.40 -11.77
C GLN A 102 43.99 18.77 -11.14
N SER A 103 44.13 18.45 -9.84
CA SER A 103 45.33 17.97 -9.15
C SER A 103 44.84 17.52 -7.76
N GLY A 104 45.29 16.48 -7.07
CA GLY A 104 46.54 15.74 -7.09
C GLY A 104 46.95 15.49 -5.63
N ASN A 105 46.51 14.36 -5.06
CA ASN A 105 47.22 13.53 -4.06
C ASN A 105 47.74 14.17 -2.74
N ARG A 106 47.23 13.73 -1.56
CA ARG A 106 48.04 13.15 -0.45
C ARG A 106 47.23 12.78 0.79
N ARG A 107 47.59 11.61 1.35
CA ARG A 107 47.25 11.09 2.68
C ARG A 107 47.70 12.02 3.81
N SER A 108 46.90 12.09 4.88
CA SER A 108 47.36 12.07 6.26
C SER A 108 46.20 11.76 7.21
N GLN A 109 46.35 10.72 8.03
CA GLN A 109 45.57 10.55 9.26
C GLN A 109 46.19 11.41 10.37
N PRO A 110 45.38 11.81 11.36
CA PRO A 110 45.86 11.74 12.73
C PRO A 110 44.85 11.08 13.68
N THR A 111 45.38 10.15 14.47
CA THR A 111 44.88 9.68 15.76
C THR A 111 44.78 10.83 16.76
N SER A 112 43.69 10.93 17.55
CA SER A 112 43.79 11.31 18.97
C SER A 112 42.45 11.21 19.74
N THR A 113 42.53 10.45 20.83
CA THR A 113 41.79 10.40 22.10
C THR A 113 40.54 11.27 22.36
N ARG A 114 39.52 10.60 22.91
CA ARG A 114 38.27 11.12 23.50
C ARG A 114 38.45 11.46 25.00
N PRO A 115 37.81 12.50 25.53
CA PRO A 115 37.42 12.54 26.95
C PRO A 115 35.92 12.27 27.12
N ALA A 116 35.59 11.54 28.18
CA ALA A 116 34.24 11.15 28.57
C ALA A 116 33.42 12.34 29.08
N GLY A 117 32.19 12.47 28.58
CA GLY A 117 31.18 13.43 29.02
C GLY A 117 29.81 12.75 29.14
N LYS A 118 29.20 12.91 30.31
CA LYS A 118 27.95 12.37 30.87
C LYS A 118 26.84 11.99 29.87
N ASP A 119 26.40 10.73 29.99
CA ASP A 119 25.14 10.20 29.45
C ASP A 119 23.93 10.94 30.04
N THR A 120 23.23 11.72 29.21
CA THR A 120 21.82 12.03 29.41
C THR A 120 21.04 11.17 28.43
N GLY A 121 20.27 10.21 28.96
CA GLY A 121 19.61 9.13 28.22
C GLY A 121 18.94 9.57 26.92
N ALA A 122 19.53 9.15 25.81
CA ALA A 122 18.83 8.92 24.56
C ALA A 122 18.37 7.45 24.54
N PRO A 123 17.18 7.12 24.01
CA PRO A 123 16.76 5.73 23.88
C PRO A 123 17.78 4.95 23.05
N ASP A 124 18.07 3.76 23.55
CA ASP A 124 19.13 2.87 23.11
C ASP A 124 19.09 2.61 21.59
N ASN A 125 19.97 3.27 20.85
CA ASN A 125 20.03 3.26 19.38
C ASN A 125 20.64 1.95 18.82
N LYS A 126 20.74 0.90 19.65
CA LYS A 126 21.48 -0.34 19.37
C LYS A 126 20.61 -1.48 18.82
N LEU A 127 19.28 -1.32 18.81
CA LEU A 127 18.31 -2.30 18.30
C LEU A 127 17.43 -1.79 17.14
N LEU A 128 17.57 -0.53 16.74
CA LEU A 128 16.88 -0.01 15.55
C LEU A 128 17.54 -0.58 14.29
N GLY A 129 16.83 -1.49 13.61
CA GLY A 129 17.17 -1.91 12.25
C GLY A 129 17.67 -3.35 12.09
N SER A 130 17.62 -4.23 13.07
CA SER A 130 17.83 -5.67 12.79
C SER A 130 16.56 -6.38 12.31
N THR A 131 15.39 -5.86 12.68
CA THR A 131 14.07 -6.39 12.32
C THR A 131 13.13 -5.26 11.89
N TYR A 132 12.04 -5.62 11.21
CA TYR A 132 10.94 -4.71 10.86
C TYR A 132 9.62 -5.48 10.80
N LYS A 133 8.52 -4.81 11.15
CA LYS A 133 7.18 -5.40 11.00
C LYS A 133 6.61 -5.03 9.64
N VAL A 134 6.07 -6.02 8.93
CA VAL A 134 5.31 -5.79 7.71
C VAL A 134 3.95 -5.24 8.10
N ALA A 135 3.62 -4.04 7.62
CA ALA A 135 2.29 -3.47 7.81
C ALA A 135 1.23 -4.31 7.10
N ASP A 136 0.08 -4.47 7.75
CA ASP A 136 -1.07 -5.13 7.15
C ASP A 136 -1.66 -4.29 6.01
N THR A 137 -2.45 -4.89 5.12
CA THR A 137 -3.02 -4.20 3.95
C THR A 137 -4.13 -3.22 4.32
N GLY A 138 -4.68 -3.38 5.52
CA GLY A 138 -5.85 -2.66 6.01
C GLY A 138 -7.18 -3.21 5.50
N GLN A 139 -7.18 -4.26 4.66
CA GLN A 139 -8.41 -4.86 4.14
C GLN A 139 -9.30 -5.37 5.27
N SER A 140 -10.57 -4.95 5.27
CA SER A 140 -11.49 -5.23 6.39
C SER A 140 -12.76 -5.96 5.99
N ALA A 141 -12.82 -6.49 4.76
CA ALA A 141 -13.97 -7.20 4.24
C ALA A 141 -13.52 -8.45 3.49
N CYS A 142 -14.40 -9.44 3.41
CA CYS A 142 -14.20 -10.62 2.59
C CYS A 142 -15.01 -10.50 1.29
N TYR A 143 -14.51 -11.17 0.27
CA TYR A 143 -14.97 -11.13 -1.10
C TYR A 143 -15.11 -12.56 -1.62
N ASP A 144 -16.00 -12.76 -2.59
CA ASP A 144 -16.18 -14.03 -3.30
C ASP A 144 -16.00 -13.81 -4.81
N ALA A 145 -16.15 -14.86 -5.61
CA ALA A 145 -16.04 -14.78 -7.07
C ALA A 145 -17.31 -14.22 -7.75
N SER A 146 -18.27 -13.65 -7.00
CA SER A 146 -19.50 -13.10 -7.57
C SER A 146 -19.34 -11.63 -7.96
N SER A 147 -20.21 -11.17 -8.86
CA SER A 147 -20.26 -9.77 -9.30
C SER A 147 -20.78 -8.79 -8.23
N ASN A 148 -21.15 -9.27 -7.03
CA ASN A 148 -21.51 -8.42 -5.91
C ASN A 148 -20.43 -8.51 -4.83
N PRO A 149 -19.47 -7.58 -4.83
CA PRO A 149 -18.10 -7.92 -4.45
C PRO A 149 -17.91 -8.18 -2.96
N LYS A 150 -18.71 -7.56 -2.08
CA LYS A 150 -18.49 -7.65 -0.64
C LYS A 150 -19.43 -8.67 -0.01
N MET A 151 -18.85 -9.69 0.61
CA MET A 151 -19.60 -10.62 1.45
C MET A 151 -20.17 -9.89 2.68
N TRP A 152 -21.40 -10.22 3.06
CA TRP A 152 -22.03 -9.66 4.27
C TRP A 152 -21.26 -10.04 5.54
N ASN A 153 -20.83 -11.30 5.61
CA ASN A 153 -19.96 -11.84 6.65
C ASN A 153 -18.81 -12.60 5.99
N CYS A 154 -17.63 -12.54 6.60
CA CYS A 154 -16.53 -13.39 6.20
C CYS A 154 -16.87 -14.89 6.39
N PRO A 155 -16.33 -15.78 5.53
CA PRO A 155 -16.51 -17.22 5.67
C PRO A 155 -16.05 -17.75 7.02
N LYS A 156 -16.69 -18.80 7.52
CA LYS A 156 -16.23 -19.52 8.72
C LYS A 156 -15.08 -20.48 8.37
N PRO A 157 -14.24 -20.89 9.33
CA PRO A 157 -13.20 -21.91 9.11
C PRO A 157 -13.73 -23.14 8.37
N GLY A 158 -13.01 -23.56 7.32
CA GLY A 158 -13.40 -24.67 6.45
C GLY A 158 -14.45 -24.35 5.37
N GLY A 159 -15.01 -23.14 5.37
CA GLY A 159 -15.89 -22.65 4.30
C GLY A 159 -15.13 -22.23 3.05
N GLU A 160 -15.84 -22.14 1.92
CA GLU A 160 -15.27 -21.59 0.68
C GLU A 160 -14.80 -20.15 0.89
N PHE A 161 -13.68 -19.78 0.28
CA PHE A 161 -13.02 -18.48 0.45
C PHE A 161 -12.60 -18.13 1.89
N TYR A 162 -12.57 -19.08 2.83
CA TYR A 162 -11.96 -18.88 4.15
C TYR A 162 -10.44 -18.72 4.03
N GLY A 163 -9.84 -17.85 4.86
CA GLY A 163 -8.40 -17.58 4.89
C GLY A 163 -8.01 -16.26 4.21
N GLN A 164 -8.98 -15.40 3.88
CA GLN A 164 -8.74 -14.09 3.29
C GLN A 164 -8.05 -13.14 4.27
N ASP A 165 -7.41 -12.10 3.73
CA ASP A 165 -6.66 -11.10 4.48
C ASP A 165 -7.47 -10.47 5.60
N ALA A 166 -8.73 -10.10 5.36
CA ALA A 166 -9.62 -9.51 6.37
C ALA A 166 -9.94 -10.43 7.57
N GLN A 167 -9.61 -11.72 7.49
CA GLN A 167 -9.79 -12.69 8.58
C GLN A 167 -8.56 -12.79 9.49
N TYR A 168 -7.46 -12.15 9.07
CA TYR A 168 -6.22 -12.03 9.83
C TYR A 168 -5.99 -10.56 10.18
N SER A 169 -5.50 -10.29 11.39
CA SER A 169 -5.11 -8.93 11.75
C SER A 169 -3.87 -8.98 12.62
N ASN A 170 -2.72 -8.83 11.97
CA ASN A 170 -1.43 -8.94 12.65
C ASN A 170 -0.90 -7.55 13.00
N ASN A 171 -0.64 -6.72 11.98
CA ASN A 171 -0.02 -5.41 12.13
C ASN A 171 -0.87 -4.31 11.44
N PRO A 172 -2.12 -4.08 11.87
CA PRO A 172 -3.02 -3.13 11.21
C PRO A 172 -2.37 -1.74 11.10
N PRO A 173 -2.51 -1.02 9.97
CA PRO A 173 -1.87 0.28 9.79
C PRO A 173 -2.21 1.27 10.91
N ARG A 174 -1.18 1.81 11.57
CA ARG A 174 -1.33 2.79 12.64
C ARG A 174 -0.41 3.98 12.41
N TYR A 175 -0.99 5.17 12.39
CA TYR A 175 -0.28 6.41 12.10
C TYR A 175 -0.49 7.44 13.19
N THR A 176 0.49 8.32 13.40
CA THR A 176 0.39 9.53 14.22
C THR A 176 0.72 10.74 13.37
N ASP A 177 -0.18 11.73 13.35
CA ASP A 177 0.15 13.06 12.81
C ASP A 177 0.94 13.84 13.86
N ASN A 178 2.20 14.13 13.56
CA ASN A 178 3.12 14.80 14.46
C ASN A 178 2.90 16.32 14.51
N ARG A 179 1.91 16.84 13.76
CA ARG A 179 1.53 18.26 13.70
C ARG A 179 2.66 19.20 13.25
N ASN A 180 3.59 18.66 12.46
CA ASN A 180 4.76 19.36 11.91
C ASN A 180 5.05 18.94 10.46
N ASP A 181 3.99 18.60 9.70
CA ASP A 181 4.02 18.07 8.34
C ASP A 181 4.68 16.68 8.19
N THR A 182 4.85 15.95 9.30
CA THR A 182 5.31 14.56 9.30
C THR A 182 4.27 13.61 9.90
N ILE A 183 4.26 12.38 9.40
CA ILE A 183 3.42 11.28 9.88
C ILE A 183 4.35 10.16 10.34
N SER A 184 4.21 9.72 11.58
CA SER A 184 4.89 8.51 12.07
C SER A 184 4.03 7.28 11.81
N ASP A 185 4.62 6.28 11.16
CA ASP A 185 4.05 4.95 10.99
C ASP A 185 4.51 4.07 12.16
N LEU A 186 3.57 3.72 13.03
CA LEU A 186 3.82 3.01 14.28
C LEU A 186 4.04 1.50 14.08
N VAL A 187 3.83 0.98 12.86
CA VAL A 187 4.10 -0.41 12.52
C VAL A 187 5.50 -0.54 11.94
N THR A 188 5.82 0.26 10.92
CA THR A 188 7.08 0.14 10.20
C THR A 188 8.24 0.84 10.91
N GLY A 189 7.94 1.74 11.85
CA GLY A 189 8.93 2.60 12.51
C GLY A 189 9.47 3.70 11.58
N LEU A 190 8.84 3.90 10.42
CA LEU A 190 9.19 4.95 9.48
C LEU A 190 8.46 6.24 9.82
N THR A 191 9.05 7.37 9.40
CA THR A 191 8.37 8.67 9.43
C THR A 191 8.36 9.25 8.03
N TRP A 192 7.21 9.77 7.64
CA TRP A 192 6.89 10.19 6.28
C TRP A 192 6.58 11.67 6.24
N GLN A 193 6.88 12.31 5.10
CA GLN A 193 6.24 13.60 4.81
C GLN A 193 4.73 13.41 4.63
N LYS A 194 3.95 14.29 5.24
CA LYS A 194 2.49 14.31 5.13
C LYS A 194 2.02 14.67 3.72
N THR A 195 2.72 15.59 3.07
CA THR A 195 2.49 16.03 1.69
C THR A 195 3.43 15.34 0.71
N PHE A 196 3.26 15.64 -0.58
CA PHE A 196 4.10 15.16 -1.67
C PHE A 196 4.50 16.34 -2.57
N GLN A 197 5.52 16.12 -3.40
CA GLN A 197 5.87 16.99 -4.51
C GLN A 197 5.39 16.35 -5.82
N SER A 198 4.94 17.15 -6.78
CA SER A 198 4.53 16.68 -8.10
C SER A 198 5.53 17.12 -9.18
N ASN A 199 5.45 16.50 -10.35
CA ASN A 199 6.29 16.82 -11.52
C ASN A 199 7.81 16.73 -11.26
N VAL A 200 8.24 15.75 -10.45
CA VAL A 200 9.64 15.53 -10.10
C VAL A 200 10.31 14.59 -11.10
N ALA A 201 11.44 14.98 -11.68
CA ALA A 201 12.27 14.06 -12.46
C ALA A 201 12.91 13.02 -11.53
N TRP A 202 12.95 11.74 -11.95
CA TRP A 202 13.48 10.65 -11.13
C TRP A 202 14.93 10.91 -10.68
N SER A 203 15.77 11.42 -11.59
CA SER A 203 17.16 11.79 -11.30
C SER A 203 17.32 12.92 -10.28
N ASN A 204 16.31 13.78 -10.11
CA ASN A 204 16.37 14.91 -9.18
C ASN A 204 15.92 14.54 -7.76
N ALA A 205 15.22 13.41 -7.58
CA ALA A 205 14.65 13.01 -6.29
C ALA A 205 15.69 12.88 -5.15
N PRO A 206 16.89 12.30 -5.35
CA PRO A 206 17.90 12.22 -4.29
C PRO A 206 18.38 13.59 -3.79
N ALA A 207 18.55 14.54 -4.72
CA ALA A 207 18.97 15.90 -4.38
C ALA A 207 17.88 16.68 -3.64
N LEU A 208 16.60 16.45 -4.00
CA LEU A 208 15.46 17.00 -3.25
C LEU A 208 15.37 16.42 -1.84
N ALA A 209 15.64 15.13 -1.68
CA ALA A 209 15.65 14.48 -0.38
C ALA A 209 16.72 15.07 0.56
N THR A 210 17.94 15.24 0.05
CA THR A 210 19.08 15.79 0.81
C THR A 210 18.84 17.23 1.29
N ARG A 211 18.01 18.01 0.58
CA ARG A 211 17.66 19.40 0.95
C ARG A 211 16.41 19.52 1.82
N ALA A 212 15.66 18.43 2.02
CA ALA A 212 14.43 18.50 2.77
C ALA A 212 14.70 18.73 4.26
N THR A 213 13.90 19.63 4.86
CA THR A 213 13.99 20.02 6.29
C THR A 213 12.65 19.84 7.02
N THR A 214 11.69 19.13 6.41
CA THR A 214 10.32 18.97 6.92
C THR A 214 10.33 18.42 8.35
N GLY A 215 9.50 19.00 9.23
CA GLY A 215 9.47 18.66 10.64
C GLY A 215 10.75 18.96 11.43
N GLY A 216 11.70 19.72 10.85
CA GLY A 216 13.02 20.00 11.45
C GLY A 216 14.06 18.89 11.24
N HIS A 217 13.78 17.90 10.37
CA HIS A 217 14.66 16.77 10.11
C HIS A 217 15.43 16.91 8.80
N THR A 218 16.68 16.45 8.75
CA THR A 218 17.59 16.57 7.59
C THR A 218 18.05 15.21 7.03
N ASP A 219 17.56 14.11 7.57
CA ASP A 219 17.87 12.72 7.22
C ASP A 219 16.84 12.11 6.27
N TRP A 220 16.15 12.95 5.50
CA TRP A 220 15.16 12.51 4.51
C TRP A 220 15.81 11.80 3.32
N ARG A 221 15.12 10.77 2.84
CA ARG A 221 15.54 10.00 1.66
C ARG A 221 14.36 9.65 0.77
N VAL A 222 14.67 9.31 -0.48
CA VAL A 222 13.69 8.72 -1.40
C VAL A 222 13.36 7.31 -0.90
N PRO A 223 12.08 6.95 -0.72
CA PRO A 223 11.70 5.63 -0.23
C PRO A 223 12.11 4.54 -1.23
N THR A 224 12.43 3.35 -0.73
CA THR A 224 12.45 2.13 -1.55
C THR A 224 11.02 1.71 -1.90
N ILE A 225 10.86 0.78 -2.84
CA ILE A 225 9.54 0.25 -3.20
C ILE A 225 8.85 -0.45 -2.03
N LYS A 226 9.57 -1.26 -1.22
CA LYS A 226 9.02 -1.92 -0.04
C LYS A 226 8.50 -0.91 0.99
N GLU A 227 9.22 0.20 1.18
CA GLU A 227 8.80 1.25 2.09
C GLU A 227 7.58 2.00 1.57
N LEU A 228 7.58 2.45 0.31
CA LEU A 228 6.44 3.21 -0.19
C LEU A 228 5.17 2.35 -0.30
N TYR A 229 5.32 1.08 -0.67
CA TYR A 229 4.22 0.13 -0.73
C TYR A 229 3.64 -0.22 0.65
N SER A 230 4.41 -0.04 1.74
CA SER A 230 3.90 -0.22 3.11
C SER A 230 2.72 0.73 3.43
N LEU A 231 2.61 1.87 2.74
CA LEU A 231 1.49 2.82 2.88
C LEU A 231 0.22 2.40 2.13
N MET A 232 0.29 1.40 1.25
CA MET A 232 -0.84 0.95 0.44
C MET A 232 -2.01 0.51 1.33
N ASN A 233 -3.21 1.01 1.08
CA ASN A 233 -4.42 0.64 1.81
C ASN A 233 -5.42 -0.04 0.86
N PHE A 234 -5.63 -1.34 1.03
CA PHE A 234 -6.45 -2.16 0.15
C PHE A 234 -7.97 -2.06 0.40
N ASN A 235 -8.39 -1.13 1.25
CA ASN A 235 -9.78 -0.63 1.25
C ASN A 235 -10.01 0.50 0.23
N GLY A 236 -8.96 0.95 -0.49
CA GLY A 236 -9.11 1.83 -1.65
C GLY A 236 -9.81 1.13 -2.81
N ALA A 237 -10.35 1.90 -3.74
CA ALA A 237 -11.02 1.41 -4.93
C ALA A 237 -10.74 2.35 -6.12
N THR A 238 -10.41 1.78 -7.29
CA THR A 238 -10.14 2.60 -8.49
C THR A 238 -11.41 3.27 -9.03
N GLY A 239 -12.57 2.70 -8.71
CA GLY A 239 -13.88 3.12 -9.19
C GLY A 239 -14.28 2.45 -10.50
N ARG A 240 -15.57 2.53 -10.84
CA ARG A 240 -16.17 1.77 -11.96
C ARG A 240 -15.96 2.39 -13.35
N ALA A 241 -15.50 3.64 -13.41
CA ALA A 241 -15.24 4.27 -14.70
C ALA A 241 -13.99 3.68 -15.37
N PRO A 242 -13.96 3.63 -16.71
CA PRO A 242 -12.76 3.25 -17.45
C PRO A 242 -11.52 4.03 -17.00
N PRO A 243 -10.39 3.37 -16.73
CA PRO A 243 -9.17 4.02 -16.25
C PRO A 243 -8.52 4.94 -17.28
N THR A 244 -9.05 5.00 -18.51
CA THR A 244 -8.62 5.90 -19.59
C THR A 244 -9.15 7.33 -19.42
N GLN A 245 -10.08 7.57 -18.50
CA GLN A 245 -10.64 8.90 -18.27
C GLN A 245 -9.68 9.80 -17.49
N SER A 246 -9.83 11.11 -17.68
CA SER A 246 -9.02 12.12 -16.99
C SER A 246 -9.54 12.46 -15.60
N GLU A 247 -10.85 12.39 -15.39
CA GLU A 247 -11.47 12.70 -14.11
C GLU A 247 -11.78 11.41 -13.34
N PRO A 248 -11.55 11.37 -12.01
CA PRO A 248 -11.88 10.20 -11.21
C PRO A 248 -13.41 10.06 -11.11
N PRO A 249 -13.95 8.84 -11.15
CA PRO A 249 -15.35 8.64 -10.86
C PRO A 249 -15.65 8.91 -9.38
N SER A 250 -16.92 9.20 -9.07
CA SER A 250 -17.37 9.54 -7.71
C SER A 250 -17.18 8.42 -6.69
N ASP A 251 -17.02 7.18 -7.15
CA ASP A 251 -16.78 5.99 -6.33
C ASP A 251 -15.30 5.62 -6.21
N ALA A 252 -14.39 6.42 -6.77
CA ALA A 252 -12.96 6.24 -6.57
C ALA A 252 -12.54 6.62 -5.15
N VAL A 253 -11.77 5.74 -4.52
CA VAL A 253 -11.18 5.93 -3.19
C VAL A 253 -9.68 5.62 -3.31
N PRO A 254 -8.77 6.55 -2.99
CA PRO A 254 -7.36 6.28 -3.15
C PRO A 254 -6.88 5.20 -2.18
N TYR A 255 -5.92 4.40 -2.62
CA TYR A 255 -5.31 3.31 -1.86
C TYR A 255 -4.27 3.81 -0.86
N ILE A 256 -4.54 4.93 -0.19
CA ILE A 256 -3.72 5.50 0.88
C ILE A 256 -4.65 6.10 1.94
N ASN A 257 -4.23 6.08 3.21
CA ASN A 257 -5.04 6.65 4.28
C ASN A 257 -5.02 8.20 4.25
N THR A 258 -6.04 8.79 3.62
CA THR A 258 -6.15 10.24 3.42
C THR A 258 -6.43 11.05 4.69
N ARG A 259 -6.71 10.38 5.82
CA ARG A 259 -6.74 11.06 7.13
C ARG A 259 -5.35 11.53 7.56
N TYR A 260 -4.31 10.82 7.13
CA TYR A 260 -2.92 11.11 7.50
C TYR A 260 -2.11 11.65 6.34
N PHE A 261 -2.31 11.15 5.12
CA PHE A 261 -1.50 11.52 3.97
C PHE A 261 -2.29 12.36 2.97
N SER A 262 -1.73 13.49 2.53
CA SER A 262 -2.28 14.23 1.41
C SER A 262 -2.23 13.40 0.14
N PHE A 263 -3.29 13.41 -0.65
CA PHE A 263 -3.39 12.74 -1.94
C PHE A 263 -4.20 13.62 -2.90
N GLU A 264 -3.85 13.56 -4.18
CA GLU A 264 -4.66 14.14 -5.25
C GLU A 264 -4.78 13.13 -6.40
N TYR A 265 -5.96 13.10 -7.04
CA TYR A 265 -6.05 12.57 -8.39
C TYR A 265 -5.45 13.61 -9.33
N PRO A 266 -4.58 13.23 -10.30
CA PRO A 266 -3.99 14.17 -11.23
C PRO A 266 -5.07 14.96 -11.97
N SER A 267 -4.93 16.28 -12.01
CA SER A 267 -5.86 17.14 -12.76
C SER A 267 -5.80 16.87 -14.27
N SER A 268 -6.90 17.15 -14.97
CA SER A 268 -7.15 16.94 -16.41
C SER A 268 -6.17 17.57 -17.41
N SER A 269 -5.06 18.15 -16.97
CA SER A 269 -4.01 18.76 -17.79
C SER A 269 -3.12 17.76 -18.56
N GLY A 270 -3.68 16.64 -19.03
CA GLY A 270 -3.05 15.76 -20.03
C GLY A 270 -2.72 14.34 -19.59
N GLY A 271 -3.38 13.80 -18.55
CA GLY A 271 -3.22 12.41 -18.09
C GLY A 271 -4.54 11.79 -17.64
N ARG A 272 -4.49 10.50 -17.27
CA ARG A 272 -5.62 9.77 -16.70
C ARG A 272 -5.70 10.01 -15.20
N PHE A 273 -6.88 9.92 -14.59
CA PHE A 273 -7.02 10.07 -13.13
C PHE A 273 -6.20 9.05 -12.35
N ILE A 274 -5.90 7.90 -12.96
CA ILE A 274 -5.04 6.87 -12.35
C ILE A 274 -3.55 7.19 -12.44
N ASP A 275 -3.10 8.27 -13.08
CA ASP A 275 -1.67 8.54 -13.25
C ASP A 275 -1.04 9.23 -12.01
N ALA A 276 -1.37 8.79 -10.79
CA ALA A 276 -0.77 9.26 -9.53
C ALA A 276 0.49 8.44 -9.18
N GLN A 277 1.53 8.56 -10.01
CA GLN A 277 2.67 7.64 -10.05
C GLN A 277 3.84 8.17 -9.19
N TYR A 278 4.15 7.49 -8.09
CA TYR A 278 5.15 7.93 -7.11
C TYR A 278 6.53 7.29 -7.32
N ILE A 279 7.57 8.11 -7.15
CA ILE A 279 8.98 7.75 -7.21
C ILE A 279 9.35 6.85 -6.03
N THR A 280 10.16 5.84 -6.34
CA THR A 280 11.00 5.15 -5.37
C THR A 280 12.45 5.17 -5.84
N SER A 281 13.36 4.82 -4.94
CA SER A 281 14.79 4.61 -5.23
C SER A 281 15.08 3.23 -5.86
N THR A 282 14.08 2.35 -5.97
CA THR A 282 14.26 0.99 -6.46
C THR A 282 14.19 0.94 -8.00
N ALA A 283 15.37 1.00 -8.63
CA ALA A 283 15.51 0.79 -10.07
C ALA A 283 15.23 -0.67 -10.46
N TYR A 284 14.50 -0.89 -11.55
CA TYR A 284 14.40 -2.21 -12.16
C TYR A 284 15.73 -2.54 -12.86
N LYS A 285 16.27 -3.73 -12.62
CA LYS A 285 17.54 -4.19 -13.21
C LYS A 285 17.39 -4.75 -14.63
N GLY A 286 16.15 -4.89 -15.11
CA GLY A 286 15.82 -5.12 -16.52
C GLY A 286 15.22 -3.87 -17.19
N ASN A 287 14.49 -4.09 -18.28
CA ASN A 287 13.74 -3.06 -18.99
C ASN A 287 12.24 -3.34 -18.92
N ALA A 288 11.44 -2.33 -18.60
CA ALA A 288 9.98 -2.39 -18.72
C ALA A 288 9.55 -1.69 -20.01
N MET A 289 8.78 -2.37 -20.86
CA MET A 289 8.40 -1.90 -22.19
C MET A 289 9.59 -1.37 -23.00
N GLY A 290 10.76 -2.02 -22.89
CA GLY A 290 11.99 -1.65 -23.59
C GLY A 290 12.71 -0.40 -23.05
N ASN A 291 12.39 0.08 -21.85
CA ASN A 291 13.04 1.25 -21.25
C ASN A 291 13.62 0.94 -19.86
N ALA A 292 14.73 1.60 -19.53
CA ALA A 292 15.23 1.65 -18.16
C ALA A 292 14.15 2.24 -17.24
N ALA A 293 13.82 1.51 -16.17
CA ALA A 293 12.68 1.79 -15.32
C ALA A 293 13.04 1.79 -13.83
N PHE A 294 12.14 2.35 -13.02
CA PHE A 294 12.10 2.16 -11.58
C PHE A 294 10.72 1.62 -11.20
N PHE A 295 10.63 0.87 -10.10
CA PHE A 295 9.34 0.47 -9.55
C PHE A 295 8.73 1.64 -8.80
N GLY A 296 7.56 2.09 -9.20
CA GLY A 296 6.81 3.11 -8.48
C GLY A 296 5.51 2.57 -7.91
N VAL A 297 4.95 3.31 -6.95
CA VAL A 297 3.66 3.03 -6.35
C VAL A 297 2.61 3.97 -6.90
N ASN A 298 1.43 3.46 -7.18
CA ASN A 298 0.30 4.25 -7.63
C ASN A 298 -0.88 4.12 -6.69
N PHE A 299 -1.09 5.14 -5.87
CA PHE A 299 -2.18 5.15 -4.90
C PHE A 299 -3.54 5.46 -5.53
N ALA A 300 -3.62 5.81 -6.82
CA ALA A 300 -4.90 5.99 -7.50
C ALA A 300 -5.52 4.67 -7.98
N ASP A 301 -4.70 3.67 -8.32
CA ASP A 301 -5.16 2.38 -8.85
C ASP A 301 -4.64 1.14 -8.09
N GLY A 302 -3.90 1.35 -7.00
CA GLY A 302 -3.51 0.30 -6.05
C GLY A 302 -2.34 -0.57 -6.53
N ARG A 303 -1.50 -0.12 -7.46
CA ARG A 303 -0.49 -0.96 -8.12
C ARG A 303 0.95 -0.52 -7.92
N ILE A 304 1.86 -1.50 -7.99
CA ILE A 304 3.26 -1.29 -8.32
C ILE A 304 3.41 -1.40 -9.84
N LYS A 305 4.19 -0.50 -10.46
CA LYS A 305 4.47 -0.54 -11.91
C LYS A 305 5.90 -0.09 -12.20
N GLY A 306 6.48 -0.62 -13.27
CA GLY A 306 7.70 -0.09 -13.87
C GLY A 306 7.44 1.23 -14.61
N TYR A 307 8.05 2.32 -14.13
CA TYR A 307 7.98 3.64 -14.76
C TYR A 307 9.32 4.03 -15.40
N PRO A 308 9.33 4.64 -16.59
CA PRO A 308 10.56 5.01 -17.27
C PRO A 308 11.35 6.06 -16.48
N GLN A 309 12.64 5.83 -16.24
CA GLN A 309 13.50 6.77 -15.50
C GLN A 309 13.59 8.15 -16.19
N ARG A 310 13.45 8.17 -17.52
CA ARG A 310 13.48 9.39 -18.35
C ARG A 310 12.26 10.30 -18.22
N GLY A 311 11.22 9.93 -17.45
CA GLY A 311 9.98 10.70 -17.36
C GLY A 311 8.91 10.28 -18.37
N ARG A 312 7.75 10.93 -18.29
CA ARG A 312 6.60 10.67 -19.17
C ARG A 312 6.84 11.26 -20.57
N ARG A 313 6.11 10.75 -21.57
CA ARG A 313 6.22 11.19 -22.99
C ARG A 313 5.92 12.69 -23.18
N ASN A 314 5.08 13.27 -22.33
CA ASN A 314 4.73 14.69 -22.35
C ASN A 314 5.70 15.58 -21.54
N GLY A 315 6.83 15.04 -21.09
CA GLY A 315 7.81 15.76 -20.28
C GLY A 315 7.43 15.92 -18.80
N GLN A 316 6.28 15.42 -18.37
CA GLN A 316 5.89 15.45 -16.96
C GLN A 316 6.73 14.46 -16.14
N GLY A 317 7.12 14.90 -14.94
CA GLY A 317 7.72 14.08 -13.92
C GLY A 317 6.70 13.29 -13.11
N TRP A 318 7.14 12.84 -11.95
CA TRP A 318 6.45 11.90 -11.08
C TRP A 318 6.11 12.55 -9.73
N TYR A 319 5.33 11.86 -8.91
CA TYR A 319 5.08 12.26 -7.54
C TYR A 319 6.24 11.82 -6.64
N LEU A 320 6.59 12.60 -5.62
CA LEU A 320 7.64 12.27 -4.64
C LEU A 320 7.14 12.52 -3.23
N ARG A 321 7.22 11.48 -2.39
CA ARG A 321 7.03 11.57 -0.94
C ARG A 321 8.26 11.01 -0.26
N LEU A 322 8.86 11.79 0.63
CA LEU A 322 10.09 11.39 1.31
C LEU A 322 9.80 10.64 2.60
N VAL A 323 10.77 9.80 2.99
CA VAL A 323 10.74 8.98 4.20
C VAL A 323 12.03 9.17 4.98
N ARG A 324 11.96 8.90 6.28
CA ARG A 324 13.10 8.81 7.22
C ARG A 324 12.82 7.71 8.26
N GLY A 325 13.79 7.42 9.12
CA GLY A 325 13.68 6.36 10.14
C GLY A 325 14.37 5.06 9.71
N ASN A 326 13.84 3.91 10.12
CA ASN A 326 14.46 2.59 9.98
C ASN A 326 15.08 2.35 8.58
N PRO A 327 16.42 2.35 8.44
CA PRO A 327 17.08 2.19 7.15
C PRO A 327 17.09 0.74 6.64
N ASN A 328 16.68 -0.21 7.48
CA ASN A 328 16.69 -1.64 7.19
C ASN A 328 15.29 -2.20 6.90
N TYR A 329 14.25 -1.35 6.87
CA TYR A 329 12.93 -1.79 6.43
C TYR A 329 13.01 -2.38 5.01
N GLY A 330 12.52 -3.61 4.85
CA GLY A 330 12.57 -4.32 3.58
C GLY A 330 13.85 -5.12 3.30
N ARG A 331 14.82 -5.12 4.22
CA ARG A 331 16.00 -6.00 4.16
C ARG A 331 15.72 -7.29 4.93
N ASN A 332 15.49 -8.38 4.19
CA ASN A 332 15.24 -9.69 4.78
C ASN A 332 16.52 -10.29 5.40
N ASN A 333 16.35 -11.19 6.37
CA ASN A 333 17.41 -12.01 6.94
C ASN A 333 16.95 -13.47 7.00
N PHE A 334 17.03 -14.15 5.84
CA PHE A 334 16.53 -15.51 5.68
C PHE A 334 17.47 -16.55 6.28
N ARG A 335 16.88 -17.53 6.97
CA ARG A 335 17.53 -18.74 7.46
C ARG A 335 16.74 -19.95 6.96
N ASP A 336 17.42 -20.86 6.29
CA ASP A 336 16.87 -22.18 5.98
C ASP A 336 16.75 -22.99 7.29
N ASP A 337 15.55 -23.50 7.58
CA ASP A 337 15.29 -24.30 8.78
C ASP A 337 15.57 -25.80 8.56
N GLY A 338 15.93 -26.22 7.34
CA GLY A 338 16.35 -27.58 7.01
C GLY A 338 15.21 -28.60 6.96
N ASN A 339 13.96 -28.12 7.02
CA ASN A 339 12.73 -28.94 7.05
C ASN A 339 11.75 -28.57 5.93
N GLY A 340 12.19 -27.80 4.92
CA GLY A 340 11.34 -27.28 3.85
C GLY A 340 10.66 -25.95 4.18
N ALA A 341 11.07 -25.27 5.25
CA ALA A 341 10.69 -23.89 5.58
C ALA A 341 11.92 -22.96 5.65
N VAL A 342 11.66 -21.67 5.43
CA VAL A 342 12.64 -20.58 5.54
C VAL A 342 12.08 -19.54 6.49
N THR A 343 12.79 -19.29 7.59
CA THR A 343 12.47 -18.20 8.52
C THR A 343 13.14 -16.91 8.07
N ASP A 344 12.36 -15.85 7.86
CA ASP A 344 12.89 -14.49 7.77
C ASP A 344 13.00 -13.88 9.16
N GLN A 345 14.21 -13.85 9.70
CA GLN A 345 14.48 -13.29 11.03
C GLN A 345 14.26 -11.78 11.08
N ALA A 346 14.21 -11.08 9.94
CA ALA A 346 13.95 -9.64 9.90
C ALA A 346 12.45 -9.32 10.07
N THR A 347 11.57 -10.10 9.43
CA THR A 347 10.11 -9.93 9.52
C THR A 347 9.45 -10.79 10.61
N GLU A 348 10.17 -11.81 11.08
CA GLU A 348 9.68 -12.89 11.94
C GLU A 348 8.62 -13.77 11.26
N LEU A 349 8.52 -13.73 9.92
CA LEU A 349 7.65 -14.60 9.15
C LEU A 349 8.40 -15.89 8.76
N THR A 350 7.67 -17.01 8.75
CA THR A 350 8.15 -18.29 8.22
C THR A 350 7.46 -18.56 6.90
N TRP A 351 8.25 -18.98 5.92
CA TRP A 351 7.82 -19.18 4.54
C TRP A 351 8.05 -20.63 4.13
N MET A 352 7.22 -21.15 3.23
CA MET A 352 7.54 -22.38 2.54
C MET A 352 8.79 -22.16 1.68
N GLN A 353 9.72 -23.11 1.70
CA GLN A 353 10.96 -23.01 0.92
C GLN A 353 10.71 -23.14 -0.59
N ALA A 354 9.68 -23.90 -0.98
CA ALA A 354 9.32 -24.15 -2.36
C ALA A 354 7.86 -23.76 -2.62
N ASP A 355 7.53 -23.47 -3.88
CA ASP A 355 6.16 -23.13 -4.27
C ASP A 355 5.27 -24.37 -4.52
N SER A 356 3.97 -24.14 -4.74
CA SER A 356 2.99 -25.21 -5.03
C SER A 356 3.29 -26.00 -6.31
N GLY A 357 4.17 -25.49 -7.18
CA GLY A 357 4.64 -26.17 -8.39
C GLY A 357 5.82 -27.12 -8.13
N HIS A 358 6.43 -27.09 -6.95
CA HIS A 358 7.51 -27.99 -6.63
C HIS A 358 7.02 -29.43 -6.50
N SER A 359 7.82 -30.42 -6.91
CA SER A 359 7.41 -31.83 -6.97
C SER A 359 6.91 -32.37 -5.62
N GLU A 360 7.55 -31.98 -4.53
CA GLU A 360 7.17 -32.37 -3.16
C GLU A 360 5.80 -31.80 -2.77
N LEU A 361 5.52 -30.56 -3.16
CA LEU A 361 4.32 -29.82 -2.75
C LEU A 361 3.13 -30.05 -3.69
N ARG A 362 3.39 -30.36 -4.96
CA ARG A 362 2.35 -30.75 -5.93
C ARG A 362 1.57 -31.98 -5.46
N SER A 363 2.22 -32.89 -4.75
CA SER A 363 1.58 -34.08 -4.16
C SER A 363 0.50 -33.72 -3.11
N LEU A 364 0.55 -32.51 -2.56
CA LEU A 364 -0.36 -32.02 -1.52
C LEU A 364 -1.56 -31.24 -2.09
N LEU A 365 -1.60 -31.01 -3.41
CA LEU A 365 -2.70 -30.32 -4.11
C LEU A 365 -3.96 -31.19 -4.15
N LYS A 366 -4.67 -31.29 -3.03
CA LYS A 366 -5.96 -31.97 -2.97
C LYS A 366 -7.04 -31.01 -3.49
N LYS A 367 -7.75 -31.42 -4.54
CA LYS A 367 -8.91 -30.69 -5.12
C LYS A 367 -8.57 -29.40 -5.89
N SER A 368 -7.36 -29.25 -6.43
CA SER A 368 -7.09 -28.18 -7.40
C SER A 368 -7.50 -28.60 -8.82
N GLN A 369 -7.91 -27.63 -9.62
CA GLN A 369 -8.21 -27.83 -11.04
C GLN A 369 -6.98 -28.33 -11.83
N TYR A 370 -5.78 -27.87 -11.46
CA TYR A 370 -4.53 -28.25 -12.11
C TYR A 370 -3.59 -28.99 -11.15
N SER A 371 -2.87 -30.00 -11.66
CA SER A 371 -1.89 -30.78 -10.89
C SER A 371 -0.48 -30.20 -10.92
N ASP A 372 -0.27 -29.08 -11.61
CA ASP A 372 1.04 -28.47 -11.85
C ASP A 372 1.36 -27.29 -10.92
N GLY A 373 0.57 -27.09 -9.84
CA GLY A 373 0.76 -26.01 -8.88
C GLY A 373 -0.13 -24.79 -9.14
N ARG A 374 -0.77 -24.70 -10.30
CA ARG A 374 -1.75 -23.66 -10.58
C ARG A 374 -3.04 -23.91 -9.80
N MET A 375 -3.57 -22.82 -9.25
CA MET A 375 -4.80 -22.81 -8.47
C MET A 375 -5.58 -21.53 -8.80
N ASN A 376 -6.90 -21.60 -8.75
CA ASN A 376 -7.71 -20.38 -8.60
C ASN A 376 -7.57 -19.84 -7.16
N TRP A 377 -8.13 -18.66 -6.89
CA TRP A 377 -7.93 -18.00 -5.60
C TRP A 377 -8.55 -18.75 -4.42
N SER A 378 -9.78 -19.29 -4.58
CA SER A 378 -10.45 -20.10 -3.54
C SER A 378 -9.66 -21.37 -3.22
N GLU A 379 -9.12 -22.03 -4.24
CA GLU A 379 -8.23 -23.19 -4.11
C GLU A 379 -6.94 -22.83 -3.37
N ALA A 380 -6.31 -21.68 -3.68
CA ALA A 380 -5.07 -21.25 -3.03
C ALA A 380 -5.26 -20.93 -1.54
N LEU A 381 -6.36 -20.26 -1.19
CA LEU A 381 -6.76 -20.04 0.19
C LEU A 381 -6.93 -21.38 0.93
N ALA A 382 -7.75 -22.27 0.37
CA ALA A 382 -8.01 -23.58 0.97
C ALA A 382 -6.75 -24.45 1.06
N TYR A 383 -5.84 -24.37 0.09
CA TYR A 383 -4.58 -25.11 0.08
C TYR A 383 -3.74 -24.73 1.31
N CYS A 384 -3.50 -23.44 1.54
CA CYS A 384 -2.69 -22.99 2.66
C CYS A 384 -3.33 -23.34 4.02
N GLU A 385 -4.64 -23.14 4.18
CA GLU A 385 -5.35 -23.42 5.44
C GLU A 385 -5.35 -24.91 5.82
N ASN A 386 -5.21 -25.81 4.84
CA ASN A 386 -5.18 -27.24 5.07
C ASN A 386 -3.76 -27.84 5.00
N LEU A 387 -2.73 -27.00 4.81
CA LEU A 387 -1.37 -27.45 4.62
C LEU A 387 -0.76 -27.89 5.95
N SER A 388 -0.27 -29.13 6.00
CA SER A 388 0.64 -29.61 7.04
C SER A 388 2.01 -29.83 6.40
N HIS A 389 2.93 -28.89 6.61
CA HIS A 389 4.25 -28.88 5.99
C HIS A 389 5.31 -28.38 6.96
N ALA A 390 6.54 -28.89 6.83
CA ALA A 390 7.69 -28.51 7.67
C ALA A 390 7.42 -28.60 9.19
N GLY A 391 6.59 -29.57 9.62
CA GLY A 391 6.22 -29.76 11.03
C GLY A 391 5.20 -28.76 11.58
N SER A 392 4.58 -27.93 10.73
CA SER A 392 3.54 -26.97 11.11
C SER A 392 2.25 -27.17 10.31
N GLY A 393 1.10 -26.98 10.96
CA GLY A 393 -0.23 -26.90 10.34
C GLY A 393 -0.80 -25.47 10.31
N ASN A 394 -0.02 -24.46 10.73
CA ASN A 394 -0.48 -23.07 10.87
C ASN A 394 -0.10 -22.22 9.64
N TRP A 395 -0.25 -22.79 8.45
CA TRP A 395 0.01 -22.09 7.21
C TRP A 395 -1.22 -21.29 6.77
N ARG A 396 -0.98 -20.13 6.14
CA ARG A 396 -2.02 -19.31 5.51
C ARG A 396 -1.45 -18.67 4.26
N LEU A 397 -2.35 -18.27 3.36
CA LEU A 397 -1.93 -17.47 2.21
C LEU A 397 -1.48 -16.08 2.72
N PRO A 398 -0.29 -15.60 2.33
CA PRO A 398 0.22 -14.31 2.79
C PRO A 398 -0.63 -13.17 2.23
N ASN A 399 -0.73 -12.06 2.96
CA ASN A 399 -1.32 -10.86 2.38
C ASN A 399 -0.37 -10.20 1.37
N ALA A 400 -0.87 -9.24 0.59
CA ALA A 400 -0.11 -8.64 -0.50
C ALA A 400 1.23 -8.02 -0.04
N LYS A 401 1.28 -7.42 1.15
CA LYS A 401 2.49 -6.77 1.68
C LYS A 401 3.49 -7.77 2.25
N GLU A 402 3.02 -8.83 2.88
CA GLU A 402 3.86 -9.95 3.32
C GLU A 402 4.50 -10.64 2.11
N LEU A 403 3.72 -10.95 1.09
CA LEU A 403 4.22 -11.59 -0.13
C LEU A 403 5.23 -10.68 -0.86
N GLN A 404 4.94 -9.39 -0.98
CA GLN A 404 5.86 -8.39 -1.56
C GLN A 404 7.18 -8.28 -0.76
N SER A 405 7.16 -8.57 0.54
CA SER A 405 8.36 -8.53 1.37
C SER A 405 9.43 -9.56 0.96
N LEU A 406 9.06 -10.62 0.24
CA LEU A 406 9.99 -11.62 -0.29
C LEU A 406 10.77 -11.17 -1.52
N LEU A 407 10.28 -10.15 -2.26
CA LEU A 407 10.89 -9.74 -3.52
C LEU A 407 12.32 -9.25 -3.32
N ASP A 408 13.23 -9.82 -4.11
CA ASP A 408 14.59 -9.34 -4.32
C ASP A 408 14.65 -8.56 -5.64
N TYR A 409 14.44 -7.25 -5.54
CA TYR A 409 14.45 -6.32 -6.68
C TYR A 409 15.83 -6.17 -7.36
N SER A 410 16.88 -6.83 -6.86
CA SER A 410 18.16 -6.92 -7.57
C SER A 410 18.20 -8.05 -8.62
N ARG A 411 17.17 -8.92 -8.63
CA ARG A 411 17.09 -10.13 -9.45
C ARG A 411 15.86 -10.09 -10.35
N SER A 412 15.98 -10.67 -11.53
CA SER A 412 14.85 -10.88 -12.46
C SER A 412 15.26 -11.86 -13.55
N PRO A 413 14.29 -12.38 -14.35
CA PRO A 413 14.62 -13.21 -15.50
C PRO A 413 15.55 -12.48 -16.48
N GLN A 414 15.36 -11.17 -16.69
CA GLN A 414 16.19 -10.38 -17.61
C GLN A 414 17.61 -10.12 -17.07
N SER A 415 17.77 -9.84 -15.77
CA SER A 415 19.05 -9.38 -15.22
C SER A 415 19.91 -10.50 -14.66
N THR A 416 19.29 -11.54 -14.10
CA THR A 416 20.01 -12.64 -13.43
C THR A 416 19.59 -14.02 -13.92
N GLY A 417 18.64 -14.14 -14.85
CA GLY A 417 18.11 -15.43 -15.31
C GLY A 417 17.33 -16.19 -14.24
N SER A 418 16.94 -15.52 -13.14
CA SER A 418 16.30 -16.13 -11.98
C SER A 418 14.99 -15.42 -11.62
N ALA A 419 14.16 -16.05 -10.78
CA ALA A 419 13.11 -15.33 -10.09
C ALA A 419 13.69 -14.14 -9.30
N ALA A 420 12.86 -13.12 -9.07
CA ALA A 420 13.10 -12.00 -8.17
C ALA A 420 12.98 -12.45 -6.69
N LEU A 421 13.64 -13.55 -6.34
CA LEU A 421 13.64 -14.20 -5.03
C LEU A 421 15.06 -14.48 -4.58
N ASN A 422 15.25 -14.54 -3.26
CA ASN A 422 16.48 -15.07 -2.68
C ASN A 422 16.67 -16.55 -3.14
N PRO A 423 17.90 -16.97 -3.52
CA PRO A 423 18.19 -18.34 -3.96
C PRO A 423 17.86 -19.46 -2.96
N LEU A 424 17.62 -19.15 -1.68
CA LEU A 424 17.10 -20.12 -0.72
C LEU A 424 15.71 -20.64 -1.08
N PHE A 425 14.94 -19.86 -1.85
CA PHE A 425 13.60 -20.24 -2.30
C PHE A 425 13.63 -20.96 -3.65
N GLN A 426 12.75 -21.93 -3.80
CA GLN A 426 12.63 -22.77 -4.98
C GLN A 426 11.34 -22.41 -5.74
N ALA A 427 11.44 -21.40 -6.60
CA ALA A 427 10.37 -21.03 -7.51
C ALA A 427 10.35 -21.94 -8.73
N THR A 428 9.19 -22.49 -9.05
CA THR A 428 9.01 -23.36 -10.20
C THR A 428 9.16 -22.56 -11.49
N ARG A 429 10.02 -23.05 -12.39
CA ARG A 429 10.24 -22.45 -13.70
C ARG A 429 9.26 -23.03 -14.72
N PHE A 430 8.70 -22.18 -15.58
CA PHE A 430 7.83 -22.59 -16.68
C PHE A 430 8.23 -21.89 -17.99
N THR A 431 7.64 -22.32 -19.10
CA THR A 431 7.79 -21.64 -20.39
C THR A 431 6.60 -20.70 -20.59
N ASP A 432 6.88 -19.41 -20.75
CA ASP A 432 5.89 -18.37 -20.93
C ASP A 432 5.28 -18.32 -22.33
N GLU A 433 4.35 -17.40 -22.53
CA GLU A 433 3.62 -17.19 -23.78
C GLU A 433 4.53 -16.69 -24.92
N ALA A 434 5.73 -16.19 -24.61
CA ALA A 434 6.76 -15.83 -25.59
C ALA A 434 7.73 -17.00 -25.87
N GLY A 435 7.47 -18.19 -25.32
CA GLY A 435 8.30 -19.38 -25.48
C GLY A 435 9.61 -19.31 -24.67
N LYS A 436 9.71 -18.37 -23.72
CA LYS A 436 10.91 -18.15 -22.91
C LYS A 436 10.73 -18.71 -21.50
N PRO A 437 11.84 -19.03 -20.81
CA PRO A 437 11.73 -19.48 -19.44
C PRO A 437 11.42 -18.32 -18.49
N ASN A 438 10.38 -18.49 -17.66
CA ASN A 438 9.90 -17.49 -16.73
C ASN A 438 9.49 -18.13 -15.38
N TYR A 439 9.07 -17.30 -14.43
CA TYR A 439 8.67 -17.68 -13.07
C TYR A 439 7.29 -17.10 -12.74
N PRO A 440 6.47 -17.80 -11.94
CA PRO A 440 5.06 -17.46 -11.76
C PRO A 440 4.85 -16.17 -10.94
N GLY A 441 3.63 -15.65 -11.04
CA GLY A 441 3.05 -14.80 -10.01
C GLY A 441 2.30 -15.63 -8.98
N TYR A 442 2.34 -15.22 -7.72
CA TYR A 442 1.64 -15.91 -6.63
C TYR A 442 0.47 -15.08 -6.11
N TRP A 443 -0.61 -15.78 -5.77
CA TRP A 443 -1.76 -15.20 -5.09
C TRP A 443 -1.37 -14.67 -3.72
N SER A 444 -1.95 -13.53 -3.36
CA SER A 444 -2.08 -13.13 -1.96
C SER A 444 -3.50 -13.37 -1.47
N SER A 445 -3.70 -13.33 -0.15
CA SER A 445 -5.03 -13.36 0.47
C SER A 445 -5.80 -12.03 0.36
N THR A 446 -5.19 -11.00 -0.26
CA THR A 446 -5.73 -9.64 -0.37
C THR A 446 -6.52 -9.46 -1.66
N THR A 447 -7.76 -8.97 -1.56
CA THR A 447 -8.57 -8.55 -2.71
C THR A 447 -8.16 -7.17 -3.25
N HIS A 448 -8.24 -6.96 -4.56
CA HIS A 448 -8.04 -5.67 -5.22
C HIS A 448 -9.37 -5.11 -5.73
N LEU A 449 -9.78 -3.93 -5.24
CA LEU A 449 -11.06 -3.29 -5.61
C LEU A 449 -10.92 -2.43 -6.86
N ASP A 450 -10.73 -3.08 -8.01
CA ASP A 450 -10.47 -2.41 -9.27
C ASP A 450 -11.62 -2.51 -10.27
N GLY A 451 -11.80 -1.47 -11.08
CA GLY A 451 -12.61 -1.52 -12.30
C GLY A 451 -14.11 -1.68 -12.08
N ARG A 452 -14.77 -2.32 -13.06
CA ARG A 452 -16.23 -2.39 -13.18
C ARG A 452 -16.88 -3.23 -12.09
N ASP A 453 -16.19 -4.27 -11.64
CA ASP A 453 -16.66 -5.28 -10.70
C ASP A 453 -15.73 -5.33 -9.47
N PRO A 454 -15.64 -4.27 -8.65
CA PRO A 454 -14.54 -4.09 -7.71
C PRO A 454 -14.57 -5.14 -6.59
N GLY A 455 -13.70 -6.14 -6.64
CA GLY A 455 -13.65 -7.22 -5.66
C GLY A 455 -13.62 -8.62 -6.26
N ASP A 456 -13.78 -8.75 -7.58
CA ASP A 456 -13.61 -9.99 -8.33
C ASP A 456 -12.13 -10.33 -8.62
N HIS A 457 -11.20 -9.49 -8.16
CA HIS A 457 -9.75 -9.63 -8.38
C HIS A 457 -9.02 -9.77 -7.05
N ALA A 458 -8.04 -10.67 -7.00
CA ALA A 458 -7.07 -10.73 -5.92
C ALA A 458 -5.73 -10.11 -6.36
N VAL A 459 -4.96 -9.61 -5.39
CA VAL A 459 -3.62 -9.10 -5.65
C VAL A 459 -2.68 -10.27 -5.90
N VAL A 460 -1.95 -10.20 -7.02
CA VAL A 460 -0.90 -11.14 -7.41
C VAL A 460 0.44 -10.41 -7.38
N VAL A 461 1.47 -11.07 -6.86
CA VAL A 461 2.85 -10.57 -6.89
C VAL A 461 3.67 -11.43 -7.86
N PHE A 462 4.26 -10.79 -8.88
CA PHE A 462 5.04 -11.47 -9.92
C PHE A 462 6.52 -11.55 -9.53
N PHE A 463 7.06 -12.76 -9.48
CA PHE A 463 8.49 -12.99 -9.24
C PHE A 463 9.26 -13.29 -10.54
N GLY A 464 8.55 -13.55 -11.64
CA GLY A 464 9.07 -13.49 -13.00
C GLY A 464 8.62 -12.24 -13.74
N GLU A 465 8.80 -12.21 -15.06
CA GLU A 465 8.33 -11.11 -15.90
C GLU A 465 6.80 -11.09 -15.97
N ALA A 466 6.21 -9.90 -15.75
CA ALA A 466 4.79 -9.68 -15.96
C ALA A 466 4.56 -9.28 -17.43
N LEU A 467 4.23 -10.29 -18.24
CA LEU A 467 4.07 -10.14 -19.68
C LEU A 467 2.70 -9.57 -20.06
N GLY A 468 2.67 -8.82 -21.16
CA GLY A 468 1.44 -8.34 -21.77
C GLY A 468 1.59 -8.14 -23.27
N ALA A 469 0.49 -8.28 -24.00
CA ALA A 469 0.42 -7.88 -25.40
C ALA A 469 0.01 -6.39 -25.45
N PRO A 470 0.86 -5.49 -25.97
CA PRO A 470 0.50 -4.09 -26.12
C PRO A 470 -0.53 -3.94 -27.25
N SER A 471 -1.81 -4.02 -26.91
CA SER A 471 -2.90 -3.61 -27.80
C SER A 471 -2.95 -2.08 -27.89
N PHE A 472 -1.93 -1.47 -28.51
CA PHE A 472 -1.94 -0.04 -28.85
C PHE A 472 -2.09 0.14 -30.37
N GLY A 473 -3.21 -0.35 -30.91
CA GLY A 473 -3.76 0.15 -32.17
C GLY A 473 -4.74 1.29 -31.88
N PRO A 474 -4.83 2.33 -32.75
CA PRO A 474 -5.94 3.28 -32.69
C PRO A 474 -7.29 2.55 -32.75
N PRO A 475 -8.37 3.11 -32.17
CA PRO A 475 -9.71 2.51 -32.27
C PRO A 475 -10.07 2.27 -33.74
N GLY A 476 -10.40 1.03 -34.11
CA GLY A 476 -10.87 0.69 -35.46
C GLY A 476 -9.90 -0.13 -36.34
N ARG A 477 -8.70 -0.49 -35.85
CA ARG A 477 -7.93 -1.58 -36.46
C ARG A 477 -7.95 -2.78 -35.53
N GLY A 478 -8.52 -3.90 -36.01
CA GLY A 478 -8.58 -5.16 -35.29
C GLY A 478 -7.22 -5.60 -34.76
N ASN A 479 -7.26 -6.51 -33.78
CA ASN A 479 -6.13 -7.07 -33.04
C ASN A 479 -4.92 -7.36 -33.94
N GLN A 480 -3.99 -6.39 -34.06
CA GLN A 480 -2.72 -6.63 -34.74
C GLN A 480 -1.78 -7.21 -33.70
N GLY A 481 -1.43 -8.49 -33.86
CA GLY A 481 -0.58 -9.25 -32.93
C GLY A 481 0.71 -8.53 -32.56
N GLY A 482 0.64 -7.70 -31.52
CA GLY A 482 1.81 -7.10 -30.90
C GLY A 482 2.64 -8.21 -30.25
N SER A 483 3.96 -8.12 -30.36
CA SER A 483 4.84 -9.04 -29.65
C SER A 483 4.58 -8.93 -28.16
N ILE A 484 4.47 -10.07 -27.48
CA ILE A 484 4.40 -10.15 -26.02
C ILE A 484 5.67 -9.51 -25.44
N ILE A 485 5.51 -8.57 -24.52
CA ILE A 485 6.61 -7.85 -23.87
C ILE A 485 6.42 -7.83 -22.36
N ASP A 486 7.50 -7.66 -21.62
CA ASP A 486 7.46 -7.34 -20.20
C ASP A 486 6.90 -5.91 -20.02
N VAL A 487 5.71 -5.81 -19.42
CA VAL A 487 4.99 -4.54 -19.27
C VAL A 487 5.24 -3.88 -17.91
N HIS A 488 5.60 -4.65 -16.89
CA HIS A 488 5.69 -4.16 -15.51
C HIS A 488 7.00 -4.47 -14.79
N GLY A 489 7.81 -5.40 -15.30
CA GLY A 489 8.97 -5.93 -14.62
C GLY A 489 8.63 -7.13 -13.73
N ALA A 490 9.66 -7.70 -13.10
CA ALA A 490 9.50 -8.63 -12.00
C ALA A 490 9.38 -7.87 -10.67
N GLY A 491 8.17 -7.84 -10.10
CA GLY A 491 7.87 -7.35 -8.75
C GLY A 491 7.01 -6.10 -8.64
#